data_AF-A0A352ULJ1-F1
#
_entry.id   AF-A0A352ULJ1-F1
#
_cell.length_a   1.000
_cell.length_b   1.000
_cell.length_c   1.000
_cell.angle_alpha   90.00
_cell.angle_beta   90.00
_cell.angle_gamma   90.00
#
_symmetry.space_group_name_H-M   'P 1'
#
loop_
_entity.id
_entity.type
_entity.pdbx_description
1 polymer ?
#
loop_
_entity_poly.entity_id
_entity_poly.type
_entity_poly.pdbx_seq_one_letter_code
_entity_poly.pdbx_strand_id
1 'polypeptide(L)'
;MDSFAEKKLTDFMQQLASSAPFPGGGGAAALSGAMGAALGCMVCRLTLDKPSYEDAKPWILGALEKFEEHRAEMLALIDGDAAGFESLSKAWAMARDDPA
;
A
#
# COMPACT_ATOMS: atom_id res chain seq x y z
N MET A 1 4.17 11.48 -12.59
CA MET A 1 3.34 10.28 -12.75
C MET A 1 2.27 10.39 -11.69
N ASP A 2 0.99 10.32 -12.06
CA ASP A 2 -0.10 10.42 -11.08
C ASP A 2 -0.06 9.20 -10.15
N SER A 3 -0.23 9.42 -8.84
CA SER A 3 -0.17 8.35 -7.83
C SER A 3 -1.24 7.30 -8.10
N PHE A 4 -0.86 6.02 -8.05
CA PHE A 4 -1.81 4.91 -8.15
C PHE A 4 -2.77 4.87 -6.96
N ALA A 5 -2.37 5.37 -5.79
CA ALA A 5 -3.22 5.47 -4.62
C ALA A 5 -4.34 6.52 -4.77
N GLU A 6 -4.15 7.50 -5.65
CA GLU A 6 -5.11 8.59 -5.88
C GLU A 6 -6.02 8.33 -7.10
N LYS A 7 -5.73 7.30 -7.90
CA LYS A 7 -6.60 6.89 -9.01
C LYS A 7 -7.89 6.26 -8.50
N LYS A 8 -8.93 6.28 -9.35
CA LYS A 8 -10.10 5.44 -9.09
C LYS A 8 -9.65 3.98 -9.06
N LEU A 9 -10.17 3.22 -8.11
CA LEU A 9 -9.91 1.79 -7.99
C LEU A 9 -10.19 1.05 -9.31
N THR A 10 -11.22 1.47 -10.06
CA THR A 10 -11.52 0.92 -11.39
C THR A 10 -10.36 1.04 -12.38
N ASP A 11 -9.66 2.17 -12.35
CA ASP A 11 -8.57 2.47 -13.29
C ASP A 11 -7.33 1.67 -12.89
N PHE A 12 -7.04 1.57 -11.59
CA PHE A 12 -6.00 0.69 -11.07
C PHE A 12 -6.23 -0.76 -11.49
N MET A 13 -7.46 -1.28 -11.30
CA MET A 13 -7.81 -2.65 -11.65
C MET A 13 -7.73 -2.91 -13.16
N GLN A 14 -8.15 -1.95 -13.98
CA GLN A 14 -8.02 -2.03 -15.44
C GLN A 14 -6.55 -2.07 -15.86
N GLN A 15 -5.69 -1.25 -15.25
CA GLN A 15 -4.27 -1.20 -15.58
C GLN A 15 -3.52 -2.44 -15.08
N LEU A 16 -3.81 -2.94 -13.88
CA LEU A 16 -3.27 -4.18 -13.32
C LEU A 16 -3.60 -5.40 -14.19
N ALA A 17 -4.80 -5.43 -14.79
CA ALA A 17 -5.22 -6.51 -15.68
C ALA A 17 -4.72 -6.38 -17.14
N SER A 18 -3.95 -5.33 -17.44
CA SER A 18 -3.44 -5.06 -18.78
C SER A 18 -2.08 -5.71 -19.05
N SER A 19 -1.53 -5.49 -20.24
CA SER A 19 -0.15 -5.87 -20.59
C SER A 19 0.90 -4.84 -20.15
N ALA A 20 0.50 -3.80 -19.40
CA ALA A 20 1.43 -2.82 -18.86
C ALA A 20 2.38 -3.47 -17.82
N PRO A 21 3.64 -3.01 -17.73
CA PRO A 21 4.61 -3.56 -16.79
C PRO A 21 4.29 -3.25 -15.31
N PHE A 22 3.48 -2.22 -15.05
CA PHE A 22 3.03 -1.82 -13.73
C PHE A 22 1.64 -1.15 -13.81
N PRO A 23 0.84 -1.14 -12.73
CA PRO A 23 1.12 -1.73 -11.41
C PRO A 23 1.17 -3.26 -11.47
N GLY A 24 2.07 -3.86 -10.70
CA GLY A 24 2.31 -5.31 -10.70
C GLY A 24 1.75 -6.01 -9.48
N GLY A 25 2.22 -7.24 -9.25
CA GLY A 25 1.85 -8.03 -8.07
C GLY A 25 2.22 -7.36 -6.75
N GLY A 26 3.35 -6.63 -6.70
CA GLY A 26 3.75 -5.86 -5.52
C GLY A 26 2.77 -4.74 -5.20
N GLY A 27 2.37 -3.95 -6.20
CA GLY A 27 1.34 -2.92 -6.04
C GLY A 27 -0.01 -3.50 -5.60
N ALA A 28 -0.42 -4.67 -6.13
CA ALA A 28 -1.64 -5.35 -5.70
C ALA A 28 -1.56 -5.85 -4.25
N ALA A 29 -0.41 -6.38 -3.83
CA ALA A 29 -0.18 -6.79 -2.44
C ALA A 29 -0.20 -5.59 -1.48
N ALA A 30 0.42 -4.47 -1.87
CA ALA A 30 0.41 -3.23 -1.12
C ALA A 30 -1.02 -2.69 -0.94
N LEU A 31 -1.83 -2.65 -2.00
CA LEU A 31 -3.25 -2.28 -1.90
C LEU A 31 -4.03 -3.18 -0.95
N SER A 32 -3.78 -4.50 -1.00
CA SER A 32 -4.42 -5.46 -0.11
C SER A 32 -4.04 -5.22 1.36
N GLY A 33 -2.77 -4.89 1.62
CA GLY A 33 -2.27 -4.48 2.94
C GLY A 33 -2.93 -3.20 3.44
N ALA A 34 -3.04 -2.18 2.58
CA ALA A 34 -3.72 -0.93 2.92
C ALA A 34 -5.19 -1.13 3.28
N MET A 35 -5.90 -2.00 2.55
CA MET A 35 -7.28 -2.38 2.90
C MET A 35 -7.36 -3.08 4.26
N GLY A 36 -6.45 -4.02 4.53
CA GLY A 36 -6.39 -4.71 5.83
C GLY A 36 -6.14 -3.76 6.99
N ALA A 37 -5.19 -2.83 6.82
CA ALA A 37 -4.89 -1.80 7.83
C ALA A 37 -6.09 -0.86 8.04
N ALA A 38 -6.78 -0.44 6.99
CA ALA A 38 -8.00 0.38 7.09
C ALA A 38 -9.12 -0.33 7.86
N LEU A 39 -9.31 -1.64 7.65
CA LEU A 39 -10.24 -2.45 8.45
C LEU A 39 -9.82 -2.52 9.91
N GLY A 40 -8.52 -2.65 10.19
CA GLY A 40 -7.96 -2.54 11.54
C GLY A 40 -8.31 -1.22 12.22
N CYS A 41 -8.08 -0.09 11.53
CA CYS A 41 -8.47 1.24 12.03
C CYS A 41 -9.98 1.31 12.34
N MET A 42 -10.83 0.79 11.46
CA MET A 42 -12.27 0.77 11.65
C MET A 42 -12.65 0.01 12.92
N VAL A 43 -12.09 -1.19 13.14
CA VAL A 43 -12.36 -1.99 14.34
C VAL A 43 -11.89 -1.28 15.61
N CYS A 44 -10.69 -0.66 15.59
CA CYS A 44 -10.21 0.12 16.72
C CYS A 44 -11.16 1.28 17.07
N ARG A 45 -11.60 2.05 16.06
CA ARG A 45 -12.55 3.16 16.23
C ARG A 45 -13.89 2.68 16.81
N LEU A 46 -14.46 1.60 16.25
CA LEU A 46 -15.71 1.02 16.74
C LEU A 46 -15.61 0.45 18.17
N THR A 47 -14.40 0.17 18.64
CA THR A 47 -14.16 -0.41 19.97
C THR A 47 -13.83 0.67 21.00
N LEU A 48 -13.17 1.75 20.60
CA LEU A 48 -12.76 2.84 21.49
C LEU A 48 -13.94 3.48 22.25
N ASP A 49 -15.10 3.58 21.61
CA ASP A 49 -16.30 4.21 22.17
C ASP A 49 -17.11 3.29 23.09
N LYS A 50 -16.66 2.04 23.31
CA LYS A 50 -17.41 1.06 24.11
C LYS A 50 -16.98 1.10 25.59
N PRO A 51 -17.91 1.30 26.54
CA PRO A 51 -17.60 1.32 27.97
C PRO A 51 -16.95 0.03 28.49
N SER A 52 -17.22 -1.12 27.88
CA SER A 52 -16.61 -2.40 28.26
C SER A 52 -15.12 -2.50 27.95
N TYR A 53 -14.53 -1.51 27.28
CA TYR A 53 -13.13 -1.51 26.87
C TYR A 53 -12.32 -0.33 27.44
N GLU A 54 -12.81 0.35 28.48
CA GLU A 54 -12.10 1.48 29.12
C GLU A 54 -10.66 1.12 29.52
N ASP A 55 -10.46 -0.01 30.20
CA ASP A 55 -9.13 -0.47 30.64
C ASP A 55 -8.21 -0.82 29.45
N ALA A 56 -8.78 -1.13 28.29
CA ALA A 56 -8.06 -1.48 27.08
C ALA A 56 -7.80 -0.27 26.16
N LYS A 57 -8.33 0.92 26.46
CA LYS A 57 -8.16 2.11 25.60
C LYS A 57 -6.71 2.42 25.22
N PRO A 58 -5.72 2.38 26.13
CA PRO A 58 -4.33 2.64 25.75
C PRO A 58 -3.81 1.66 24.69
N TRP A 59 -4.19 0.39 24.80
CA TRP A 59 -3.85 -0.64 23.81
C TRP A 59 -4.54 -0.42 22.47
N ILE A 60 -5.84 -0.07 22.51
CA ILE A 60 -6.62 0.21 21.29
C ILE A 60 -6.05 1.41 20.55
N LEU A 61 -5.66 2.48 21.26
CA LEU A 61 -5.04 3.66 20.67
C LEU A 61 -3.68 3.34 20.05
N GLY A 62 -2.82 2.57 20.74
CA GLY A 62 -1.55 2.13 20.16
C GLY A 62 -1.70 1.21 18.94
N ALA A 63 -2.74 0.38 18.92
CA ALA A 63 -3.07 -0.42 17.73
C ALA A 63 -3.58 0.45 16.57
N LEU A 64 -4.43 1.44 16.87
CA LEU A 64 -4.94 2.39 15.87
C LEU A 64 -3.81 3.18 15.21
N GLU A 65 -2.84 3.65 16.01
CA GLU A 65 -1.65 4.36 15.49
C GLU A 65 -0.88 3.49 14.49
N LYS A 66 -0.56 2.25 14.85
CA LYS A 66 0.13 1.30 13.95
C LYS A 66 -0.66 0.98 12.69
N PHE A 67 -1.98 0.83 12.78
CA PHE A 67 -2.80 0.60 11.59
C PHE A 67 -2.82 1.83 10.67
N GLU A 68 -2.85 3.05 11.21
CA GLU A 68 -2.76 4.26 10.38
C GLU A 68 -1.38 4.39 9.71
N GLU A 69 -0.30 4.11 10.45
CA GLU A 69 1.07 4.06 9.91
C GLU A 69 1.17 3.06 8.76
N HIS A 70 0.79 1.81 8.98
CA HIS A 70 0.84 0.77 7.95
C HIS A 70 -0.09 1.06 6.78
N ARG A 71 -1.25 1.68 7.01
CA ARG A 71 -2.15 2.08 5.92
C ARG A 71 -1.46 3.12 5.02
N ALA A 72 -0.81 4.12 5.60
CA ALA A 72 -0.09 5.15 4.85
C ALA A 72 1.12 4.56 4.10
N GLU A 73 1.92 3.73 4.78
CA GLU A 73 3.08 3.05 4.20
C GLU A 73 2.67 2.16 3.02
N MET A 74 1.66 1.32 3.20
CA MET A 74 1.17 0.41 2.16
C MET A 74 0.63 1.17 0.95
N LEU A 75 -0.04 2.31 1.13
CA LEU A 75 -0.47 3.15 0.01
C LEU A 75 0.74 3.72 -0.75
N ALA A 76 1.78 4.17 -0.04
CA ALA A 76 3.01 4.66 -0.68
C ALA A 76 3.77 3.54 -1.43
N LEU A 77 3.73 2.30 -0.92
CA LEU A 77 4.35 1.15 -1.56
C LEU A 77 3.68 0.74 -2.89
N ILE A 78 2.45 1.17 -3.17
CA ILE A 78 1.83 0.96 -4.49
C ILE A 78 2.65 1.69 -5.58
N ASP A 79 3.01 2.94 -5.34
CA ASP A 79 3.87 3.71 -6.24
C ASP A 79 5.33 3.25 -6.14
N GLY A 80 5.76 2.82 -4.95
CA GLY A 80 7.09 2.25 -4.71
C GLY A 80 7.40 1.01 -5.56
N ASP A 81 6.42 0.11 -5.75
CA ASP A 81 6.54 -1.06 -6.64
C ASP A 81 6.84 -0.65 -8.09
N ALA A 82 6.10 0.34 -8.60
CA ALA A 82 6.30 0.85 -9.96
C ALA A 82 7.68 1.51 -10.13
N ALA A 83 8.11 2.33 -9.16
CA ALA A 83 9.41 3.00 -9.19
C ALA A 83 10.58 2.01 -9.10
N GLY A 84 10.44 0.97 -8.25
CA GLY A 84 11.41 -0.11 -8.12
C GLY A 84 11.57 -0.89 -9.43
N PHE A 85 10.45 -1.25 -10.07
CA PHE A 85 10.46 -1.96 -11.34
C PHE A 85 11.05 -1.12 -12.48
N GLU A 86 10.75 0.19 -12.54
CA GLU A 86 11.31 1.09 -13.56
C GLU A 86 12.84 1.11 -13.52
N SER A 87 13.43 1.17 -12.32
CA SER A 87 14.88 1.18 -12.12
C SER A 87 15.52 -0.14 -12.58
N LEU A 88 14.89 -1.27 -12.25
CA LEU A 88 15.34 -2.59 -12.70
C LEU A 88 15.24 -2.75 -14.22
N SER A 89 14.14 -2.29 -14.81
CA SER A 89 13.91 -2.32 -16.27
C SER A 89 14.98 -1.54 -17.03
N LYS A 90 15.38 -0.36 -16.52
CA LYS A 90 16.49 0.43 -17.08
C LYS A 90 17.81 -0.33 -17.03
N ALA A 91 18.11 -1.00 -15.91
CA ALA A 91 19.34 -1.79 -15.78
C ALA A 91 19.37 -2.98 -16.75
N TRP A 92 18.25 -3.68 -16.96
CA TRP A 92 18.18 -4.77 -17.94
C TRP A 92 18.29 -4.32 -19.40
N ALA A 93 17.99 -3.06 -19.69
CA ALA A 93 18.16 -2.48 -21.02
C ALA A 93 19.61 -2.08 -21.34
N MET A 94 20.51 -2.07 -20.34
CA MET A 94 21.93 -1.77 -20.53
C MET A 94 22.66 -2.93 -21.23
N ALA A 95 23.76 -2.61 -21.92
CA ALA A 95 24.60 -3.63 -22.53
C ALA A 95 25.25 -4.50 -21.44
N ARG A 96 25.46 -5.79 -21.73
CA ARG A 96 26.07 -6.74 -20.77
C ARG A 96 27.46 -6.34 -20.28
N ASP A 97 28.18 -5.57 -21.09
CA ASP A 97 29.55 -5.11 -20.83
C ASP A 97 29.60 -3.61 -20.50
N ASP A 98 28.46 -3.00 -20.13
CA ASP A 98 28.40 -1.58 -19.74
C ASP A 98 29.19 -1.36 -18.43
N PRO A 99 30.26 -0.56 -18.43
CA PRO A 99 31.14 -0.38 -17.27
C PRO A 99 30.63 0.62 -16.22
N ALA A 100 29.42 1.17 -16.41
CA ALA A 100 28.77 2.10 -15.48
C ALA A 100 28.26 1.45 -14.20
#